data_AF-A0A3B9QLM5-F1
#
_entry.id   AF-A0A3B9QLM5-F1
#
_cell.length_a   1.000
_cell.length_b   1.000
_cell.length_c   1.000
_cell.angle_alpha   90.00
_cell.angle_beta   90.00
_cell.angle_gamma   90.00
#
_symmetry.space_group_name_H-M   'P 1'
#
loop_
_entity.id
_entity.type
_entity.pdbx_description
1 polymer ?
#
loop_
_entity_poly.entity_id
_entity_poly.type
_entity_poly.pdbx_seq_one_letter_code
_entity_poly.pdbx_strand_id
1 'polypeptide(L)'
;MDYTKGVATRKAGPAFKVGGRIEPPYFVDREEELAQLVHDATTLSQSNVVIAPRRFGKTALLRAVEARVSQKMLAAYVSCLGMLGAAEFHDRLVEAVLSAFAAKHGKARRLLATWRDVLRKPVVGMREILEEIGGSIEGVGSIRLKFRTREVDELALLAAALDFPERLAEEGGERILVILDEFQALAGFNGHLFSLFKERMESQRRVAYLFSGSSLGLLTEVFGREGKSPLYQMAGRLFLGEIPEPYVHRYYRERLREVHGVGISEGALKRVTGYVGGIPYYFQKLGLELERDVVLKGLSRINVPHVDTAFERLLEELSADFQERWQTRFSEQQRAILKVLAQGPGTVSEVAKELGVPAPNLTYGLNRLAEAMILAKEGRAYRITDRVFAAWLRAL
;
A
#
# COMPACT_ATOMS: atom_id res chain seq x y z
N MET A 1 1.91 -29.56 12.57
CA MET A 1 0.99 -29.17 13.66
C MET A 1 -0.21 -28.51 13.03
N ASP A 2 -1.36 -29.17 13.11
CA ASP A 2 -2.63 -28.79 12.49
C ASP A 2 -3.21 -27.49 13.04
N TYR A 3 -3.41 -26.50 12.17
CA TYR A 3 -4.20 -25.29 12.44
C TYR A 3 -5.61 -25.42 11.85
N THR A 4 -6.38 -26.41 12.32
CA THR A 4 -7.80 -26.59 11.93
C THR A 4 -8.67 -26.98 13.13
N LYS A 5 -8.53 -26.30 14.27
CA LYS A 5 -9.55 -26.35 15.34
C LYS A 5 -9.75 -24.98 15.98
N GLY A 6 -10.88 -24.37 15.64
CA GLY A 6 -11.34 -23.11 16.17
C GLY A 6 -12.41 -22.45 15.30
N VAL A 7 -13.38 -23.22 14.79
CA VAL A 7 -14.58 -22.66 14.14
C VAL A 7 -15.46 -22.08 15.23
N ALA A 8 -15.08 -20.91 15.72
CA ALA A 8 -16.01 -20.00 16.37
C ALA A 8 -16.85 -19.41 15.24
N THR A 9 -18.14 -19.75 15.24
CA THR A 9 -19.19 -19.19 14.37
C THR A 9 -19.24 -17.67 14.49
N ARG A 10 -18.36 -16.97 13.76
CA ARG A 10 -18.47 -15.53 13.50
C ARG A 10 -19.57 -15.36 12.46
N LYS A 11 -20.56 -14.51 12.75
CA LYS A 11 -21.62 -14.07 11.81
C LYS A 11 -21.00 -13.93 10.42
N ALA A 12 -21.40 -14.80 9.48
CA ALA A 12 -20.72 -14.92 8.20
C ALA A 12 -20.86 -13.61 7.42
N GLY A 13 -19.75 -12.87 7.33
CA GLY A 13 -19.63 -11.81 6.33
C GLY A 13 -19.65 -12.41 4.92
N PRO A 14 -19.68 -11.58 3.88
CA PRO A 14 -19.69 -12.06 2.50
C PRO A 14 -18.50 -13.00 2.19
N ALA A 15 -18.64 -13.79 1.15
CA ALA A 15 -17.56 -14.64 0.63
C ALA A 15 -16.40 -13.77 0.14
N PHE A 16 -16.71 -12.60 -0.45
CA PHE A 16 -15.74 -11.67 -1.02
C PHE A 16 -15.87 -10.26 -0.41
N LYS A 17 -14.79 -9.48 -0.46
CA LYS A 17 -14.80 -8.11 0.08
C LYS A 17 -13.87 -7.19 -0.70
N VAL A 18 -14.39 -6.03 -1.07
CA VAL A 18 -13.63 -4.91 -1.62
C VAL A 18 -13.79 -3.68 -0.73
N GLY A 19 -12.73 -2.89 -0.62
CA GLY A 19 -12.73 -1.67 0.17
C GLY A 19 -12.68 -1.90 1.69
N GLY A 20 -12.42 -0.81 2.40
CA GLY A 20 -12.19 -0.83 3.84
C GLY A 20 -10.98 -1.69 4.24
N ARG A 21 -10.98 -2.14 5.50
CA ARG A 21 -9.92 -2.98 6.05
C ARG A 21 -10.05 -4.42 5.52
N ILE A 22 -9.01 -4.89 4.82
CA ILE A 22 -8.91 -6.26 4.31
C ILE A 22 -8.06 -7.08 5.30
N GLU A 23 -8.69 -8.07 5.91
CA GLU A 23 -8.12 -8.97 6.91
C GLU A 23 -8.59 -10.40 6.62
N PRO A 24 -7.99 -11.45 7.22
CA PRO A 24 -8.53 -12.80 7.11
C PRO A 24 -10.04 -12.84 7.39
N PRO A 25 -10.83 -13.56 6.57
CA PRO A 25 -10.39 -14.46 5.51
C PRO A 25 -10.09 -13.79 4.14
N TYR A 26 -10.34 -12.49 3.97
CA TYR A 26 -10.21 -11.78 2.68
C TYR A 26 -8.77 -11.44 2.28
N PHE A 27 -7.83 -11.53 3.22
CA PHE A 27 -6.40 -11.41 2.96
C PHE A 27 -5.88 -12.79 2.51
N VAL A 28 -5.56 -12.91 1.22
CA VAL A 28 -5.20 -14.18 0.58
C VAL A 28 -3.69 -14.25 0.36
N ASP A 29 -3.11 -15.39 0.74
CA ASP A 29 -1.67 -15.69 0.58
C ASP A 29 -0.77 -14.66 1.34
N ARG A 30 0.50 -14.49 0.94
CA ARG A 30 1.49 -13.55 1.50
C ARG A 30 2.11 -13.95 2.83
N GLU A 31 2.03 -15.22 3.22
CA GLU A 31 2.58 -15.65 4.51
C GLU A 31 4.11 -15.55 4.56
N GLU A 32 4.80 -15.79 3.45
CA GLU A 32 6.26 -15.63 3.37
C GLU A 32 6.67 -14.16 3.49
N GLU A 33 6.06 -13.28 2.69
CA GLU A 33 6.32 -11.84 2.76
C GLU A 33 5.99 -11.27 4.14
N LEU A 34 4.87 -11.69 4.73
CA LEU A 34 4.45 -11.24 6.05
C LEU A 34 5.38 -11.76 7.15
N ALA A 35 5.83 -13.01 7.07
CA ALA A 35 6.79 -13.58 8.01
C ALA A 35 8.14 -12.85 7.95
N GLN A 36 8.64 -12.59 6.74
CA GLN A 36 9.88 -11.84 6.53
C GLN A 36 9.79 -10.42 7.11
N LEU A 37 8.76 -9.65 6.75
CA LEU A 37 8.60 -8.27 7.22
C LEU A 37 8.41 -8.19 8.74
N VAL A 38 7.68 -9.12 9.33
CA VAL A 38 7.50 -9.20 10.80
C VAL A 38 8.82 -9.58 11.48
N HIS A 39 9.58 -10.52 10.90
CA HIS A 39 10.90 -10.88 11.43
C HIS A 39 11.82 -9.66 11.45
N ASP A 40 12.04 -9.03 10.29
CA ASP A 40 12.95 -7.88 10.16
C ASP A 40 12.56 -6.72 11.08
N ALA A 41 11.26 -6.42 11.17
CA ALA A 41 10.76 -5.38 12.07
C ALA A 41 10.99 -5.71 13.55
N THR A 42 10.72 -6.96 13.96
CA THR A 42 10.77 -7.33 15.39
C THR A 42 12.18 -7.60 15.90
N THR A 43 13.13 -7.85 15.02
CA THR A 43 14.57 -7.95 15.33
C THR A 43 15.29 -6.62 15.16
N LEU A 44 14.66 -5.64 14.50
CA LEU A 44 15.31 -4.41 14.02
C LEU A 44 16.51 -4.70 13.10
N SER A 45 16.52 -5.84 12.41
CA SER A 45 17.64 -6.22 11.53
C SER A 45 17.69 -5.38 10.26
N GLN A 46 16.52 -4.92 9.77
CA GLN A 46 16.42 -4.22 8.50
C GLN A 46 15.13 -3.40 8.40
N SER A 47 15.24 -2.17 7.86
CA SER A 47 14.09 -1.43 7.35
C SER A 47 13.73 -1.91 5.94
N ASN A 48 12.46 -1.88 5.56
CA ASN A 48 12.00 -2.47 4.29
C ASN A 48 11.15 -1.50 3.48
N VAL A 49 11.13 -1.67 2.15
CA VAL A 49 10.21 -0.99 1.24
C VAL A 49 9.42 -2.00 0.40
N VAL A 50 8.08 -1.94 0.51
CA VAL A 50 7.16 -2.77 -0.27
C VAL A 50 6.78 -2.06 -1.56
N ILE A 51 7.17 -2.63 -2.69
CA ILE A 51 6.95 -2.09 -4.03
C ILE A 51 5.93 -2.96 -4.75
N ALA A 52 4.81 -2.38 -5.15
CA ALA A 52 3.83 -3.09 -5.96
C ALA A 52 2.95 -2.13 -6.75
N PRO A 53 2.34 -2.58 -7.86
CA PRO A 53 1.31 -1.81 -8.55
C PRO A 53 0.14 -1.45 -7.63
N ARG A 54 -0.71 -0.53 -8.07
CA ARG A 54 -2.00 -0.27 -7.41
C ARG A 54 -2.84 -1.54 -7.45
N ARG A 55 -3.71 -1.74 -6.44
CA ARG A 55 -4.65 -2.89 -6.32
C ARG A 55 -4.04 -4.24 -5.93
N PHE A 56 -2.72 -4.29 -5.69
CA PHE A 56 -1.99 -5.54 -5.36
C PHE A 56 -2.02 -5.92 -3.87
N GLY A 57 -2.75 -5.17 -3.03
CA GLY A 57 -2.93 -5.50 -1.61
C GLY A 57 -1.83 -4.98 -0.68
N LYS A 58 -1.00 -4.02 -1.09
CA LYS A 58 0.07 -3.41 -0.26
C LYS A 58 -0.45 -2.98 1.13
N THR A 59 -1.46 -2.12 1.17
CA THR A 59 -2.02 -1.62 2.43
C THR A 59 -2.54 -2.76 3.32
N ALA A 60 -3.13 -3.81 2.73
CA ALA A 60 -3.56 -4.98 3.50
C ALA A 60 -2.38 -5.73 4.14
N LEU A 61 -1.30 -5.94 3.38
CA LEU A 61 -0.06 -6.53 3.89
C LEU A 61 0.54 -5.67 5.02
N LEU A 62 0.65 -4.36 4.83
CA LEU A 62 1.19 -3.45 5.85
C LEU A 62 0.36 -3.48 7.15
N ARG A 63 -0.97 -3.51 7.04
CA ARG A 63 -1.87 -3.64 8.19
C ARG A 63 -1.75 -4.99 8.87
N ALA A 64 -1.50 -6.06 8.11
CA ALA A 64 -1.22 -7.37 8.67
C ALA A 64 0.12 -7.39 9.43
N VAL A 65 1.16 -6.71 8.91
CA VAL A 65 2.43 -6.49 9.62
C VAL A 65 2.20 -5.70 10.90
N GLU A 66 1.51 -4.56 10.83
CA GLU A 66 1.15 -3.74 12.00
C GLU A 66 0.46 -4.58 13.08
N ALA A 67 -0.54 -5.38 12.70
CA ALA A 67 -1.29 -6.22 13.64
C ALA A 67 -0.43 -7.31 14.30
N ARG A 68 0.53 -7.91 13.58
CA ARG A 68 1.45 -8.93 14.14
C ARG A 68 2.57 -8.29 14.98
N VAL A 69 3.12 -7.16 14.55
CA VAL A 69 4.23 -6.47 15.24
C VAL A 69 3.76 -5.78 16.53
N SER A 70 2.55 -5.21 16.53
CA SER A 70 1.96 -4.53 17.70
C SER A 70 1.77 -5.43 18.93
N GLN A 71 1.79 -6.76 18.75
CA GLN A 71 1.78 -7.72 19.85
C GLN A 71 3.10 -7.81 20.61
N LYS A 72 4.22 -7.36 20.00
CA LYS A 72 5.58 -7.51 20.55
C LYS A 72 6.27 -6.17 20.84
N MET A 73 5.96 -5.15 20.06
CA MET A 73 6.57 -3.82 20.14
C MET A 73 5.59 -2.76 19.59
N LEU A 74 5.95 -1.48 19.62
CA LEU A 74 5.08 -0.44 19.07
C LEU A 74 5.08 -0.51 17.54
N ALA A 75 3.92 -0.32 16.93
CA ALA A 75 3.77 -0.21 15.49
C ALA A 75 2.91 1.03 15.18
N ALA A 76 3.52 2.03 14.55
CA ALA A 76 2.88 3.28 14.19
C ALA A 76 2.64 3.30 12.68
N TYR A 77 1.37 3.33 12.25
CA TYR A 77 1.01 3.41 10.85
C TYR A 77 0.66 4.84 10.44
N VAL A 78 1.28 5.31 9.37
CA VAL A 78 1.11 6.65 8.81
C VAL A 78 0.81 6.52 7.32
N SER A 79 -0.31 7.11 6.88
CA SER A 79 -0.60 7.28 5.45
C SER A 79 -0.02 8.60 4.96
N CYS A 80 0.90 8.55 4.00
CA CYS A 80 1.53 9.73 3.41
C CYS A 80 0.63 10.46 2.39
N LEU A 81 -0.50 9.86 2.01
CA LEU A 81 -1.44 10.48 1.07
C LEU A 81 -2.02 11.78 1.63
N GLY A 82 -2.04 12.81 0.78
CA GLY A 82 -2.61 14.12 1.12
C GLY A 82 -1.86 14.84 2.24
N MET A 83 -0.57 14.55 2.44
CA MET A 83 0.33 15.42 3.20
C MET A 83 0.87 16.52 2.28
N LEU A 84 0.57 17.77 2.60
CA LEU A 84 0.91 18.95 1.78
C LEU A 84 2.08 19.76 2.34
N GLY A 85 2.51 19.50 3.58
CA GLY A 85 3.47 20.36 4.28
C GLY A 85 4.12 19.70 5.50
N ALA A 86 5.19 20.33 6.01
CA ALA A 86 5.97 19.81 7.14
C ALA A 86 5.14 19.66 8.42
N ALA A 87 4.19 20.56 8.62
CA ALA A 87 3.26 20.49 9.74
C ALA A 87 2.37 19.24 9.70
N GLU A 88 1.86 18.86 8.53
CA GLU A 88 1.00 17.67 8.41
C GLU A 88 1.80 16.38 8.55
N PHE A 89 3.02 16.33 8.00
CA PHE A 89 3.94 15.22 8.22
C PHE A 89 4.25 15.05 9.71
N HIS A 90 4.66 16.15 10.35
CA HIS A 90 4.96 16.19 11.78
C HIS A 90 3.78 15.65 12.60
N ASP A 91 2.59 16.18 12.37
CA ASP A 91 1.43 15.86 13.21
C ASP A 91 0.98 14.43 13.07
N ARG A 92 0.93 13.92 11.83
CA ARG A 92 0.49 12.55 11.58
C ARG A 92 1.50 11.54 12.09
N LEU A 93 2.81 11.82 11.99
CA LEU A 93 3.83 10.93 12.54
C LEU A 93 3.77 10.90 14.07
N VAL A 94 3.74 12.07 14.72
CA VAL A 94 3.66 12.17 16.18
C VAL A 94 2.37 11.55 16.71
N GLU A 95 1.22 11.83 16.09
CA GLU A 95 -0.08 11.26 16.51
C GLU A 95 -0.09 9.73 16.32
N ALA A 96 0.48 9.19 15.24
CA ALA A 96 0.53 7.75 15.01
C ALA A 96 1.40 7.04 16.05
N VAL A 97 2.58 7.60 16.37
CA VAL A 97 3.50 7.05 17.37
C VAL A 97 2.88 7.13 18.77
N LEU A 98 2.27 8.26 19.14
CA LEU A 98 1.55 8.40 20.40
C LEU A 98 0.34 7.46 20.50
N SER A 99 -0.38 7.26 19.39
CA SER A 99 -1.51 6.33 19.34
C SER A 99 -1.06 4.88 19.57
N ALA A 100 0.07 4.48 18.95
CA ALA A 100 0.66 3.15 19.18
C ALA A 100 1.08 2.97 20.64
N PHE A 101 1.75 3.98 21.22
CA PHE A 101 2.15 3.98 22.63
C PHE A 101 0.95 3.93 23.58
N ALA A 102 -0.10 4.72 23.31
CA ALA A 102 -1.35 4.73 24.06
C ALA A 102 -2.10 3.39 24.01
N ALA A 103 -2.13 2.75 22.85
CA ALA A 103 -2.74 1.44 22.68
C ALA A 103 -2.04 0.37 23.52
N LYS A 104 -0.70 0.41 23.64
CA LYS A 104 0.08 -0.58 24.40
C LYS A 104 0.06 -0.33 25.92
N HIS A 105 0.24 0.93 26.36
CA HIS A 105 0.47 1.23 27.78
C HIS A 105 -0.77 1.77 28.54
N GLY A 106 -1.87 2.07 27.85
CA GLY A 106 -3.15 2.52 28.44
C GLY A 106 -3.14 3.94 29.04
N LYS A 107 -2.13 4.27 29.86
CA LYS A 107 -1.91 5.59 30.49
C LYS A 107 -1.63 6.70 29.48
N ALA A 108 -1.25 6.35 28.26
CA ALA A 108 -0.90 7.30 27.21
C ALA A 108 -2.11 7.89 26.43
N ARG A 109 -3.35 7.55 26.82
CA ARG A 109 -4.54 8.29 26.33
C ARG A 109 -4.51 9.78 26.69
N ARG A 110 -3.95 10.14 27.86
CA ARG A 110 -3.78 11.54 28.26
C ARG A 110 -2.78 12.25 27.35
N LEU A 111 -1.67 11.58 27.01
CA LEU A 111 -0.65 12.10 26.09
C LEU A 111 -1.23 12.42 24.71
N LEU A 112 -2.04 11.50 24.17
CA LEU A 112 -2.72 11.69 22.89
C LEU A 112 -3.75 12.83 22.94
N ALA A 113 -4.50 12.94 24.05
CA ALA A 113 -5.46 14.03 24.24
C ALA A 113 -4.75 15.39 24.30
N THR A 114 -3.67 15.48 25.06
CA THR A 114 -2.86 16.69 25.14
C THR A 114 -2.20 17.05 23.82
N TRP A 115 -1.69 16.06 23.09
CA TRP A 115 -1.19 16.28 21.73
C TRP A 115 -2.26 16.91 20.84
N ARG A 116 -3.48 16.37 20.85
CA ARG A 116 -4.62 16.94 20.09
C ARG A 116 -4.98 18.35 20.52
N ASP A 117 -4.77 18.69 21.79
CA ASP A 117 -4.93 20.06 22.28
C ASP A 117 -3.85 20.99 21.72
N VAL A 118 -2.58 20.58 21.65
CA VAL A 118 -1.49 21.33 20.97
C VAL A 118 -1.86 21.64 19.52
N LEU A 119 -2.49 20.69 18.82
CA LEU A 119 -2.92 20.85 17.43
C LEU A 119 -4.06 21.86 17.26
N ARG A 120 -5.02 21.90 18.18
CA ARG A 120 -6.29 22.60 18.00
C ARG A 120 -6.37 23.94 18.72
N LYS A 121 -5.73 24.06 19.89
CA LYS A 121 -5.89 25.22 20.77
C LYS A 121 -4.92 26.35 20.39
N PRO A 122 -5.20 27.60 20.80
CA PRO A 122 -4.24 28.69 20.73
C PRO A 122 -2.94 28.35 21.48
N VAL A 123 -1.83 28.98 21.11
CA VAL A 123 -0.50 28.70 21.71
C VAL A 123 -0.43 29.05 23.20
N VAL A 124 -1.28 29.97 23.68
CA VAL A 124 -1.29 30.46 25.06
C VAL A 124 -1.61 29.32 26.04
N GLY A 125 -0.77 29.14 27.07
CA GLY A 125 -0.93 28.11 28.09
C GLY A 125 -0.54 26.68 27.65
N MET A 126 -0.24 26.44 26.37
CA MET A 126 0.15 25.10 25.90
C MET A 126 1.54 24.67 26.36
N ARG A 127 2.43 25.62 26.68
CA ARG A 127 3.77 25.31 27.21
C ARG A 127 3.67 24.68 28.61
N GLU A 128 2.88 25.27 29.50
CA GLU A 128 2.63 24.74 30.85
C GLU A 128 2.03 23.32 30.81
N ILE A 129 1.05 23.10 29.94
CA ILE A 129 0.44 21.78 29.72
C ILE A 129 1.46 20.74 29.22
N LEU A 130 2.42 21.14 28.39
CA LEU A 130 3.47 20.27 27.88
C LEU A 130 4.52 19.96 28.95
N GLU A 131 4.92 20.95 29.75
CA GLU A 131 5.83 20.79 30.89
C GLU A 131 5.25 19.83 31.94
N GLU A 132 3.95 19.87 32.21
CA GLU A 132 3.27 18.93 33.12
C GLU A 132 3.38 17.46 32.66
N ILE A 133 3.51 17.23 31.35
CA ILE A 133 3.66 15.90 30.78
C ILE A 133 5.12 15.44 30.79
N GLY A 134 6.05 16.37 30.59
CA GLY A 134 7.48 16.13 30.52
C GLY A 134 7.92 15.19 29.38
N GLY A 135 9.24 15.00 29.26
CA GLY A 135 9.85 14.03 28.34
C GLY A 135 9.73 14.38 26.85
N SER A 136 9.75 13.36 26.00
CA SER A 136 9.80 13.47 24.54
C SER A 136 8.63 14.26 23.94
N ILE A 137 7.48 14.27 24.62
CA ILE A 137 6.27 14.97 24.19
C ILE A 137 6.41 16.48 24.38
N GLU A 138 7.02 16.92 25.48
CA GLU A 138 7.29 18.33 25.71
C GLU A 138 8.18 18.88 24.59
N GLY A 139 9.24 18.15 24.25
CA GLY A 139 10.17 18.53 23.18
C GLY A 139 9.49 18.65 21.82
N VAL A 140 8.75 17.63 21.39
CA VAL A 140 8.10 17.63 20.07
C VAL A 140 6.94 18.64 19.99
N GLY A 141 6.20 18.83 21.09
CA GLY A 141 5.15 19.85 21.18
C GLY A 141 5.69 21.28 21.19
N SER A 142 6.79 21.53 21.90
CA SER A 142 7.46 22.83 21.94
C SER A 142 7.93 23.25 20.55
N ILE A 143 8.56 22.34 19.79
CA ILE A 143 8.96 22.61 18.40
C ILE A 143 7.74 22.93 17.52
N ARG A 144 6.64 22.19 17.68
CA ARG A 144 5.42 22.48 16.92
C ARG A 144 4.82 23.85 17.23
N LEU A 145 4.79 24.25 18.50
CA LEU A 145 4.32 25.59 18.90
C LEU A 145 5.24 26.69 18.35
N LYS A 146 6.57 26.51 18.43
CA LYS A 146 7.56 27.41 17.85
C LYS A 146 7.41 27.56 16.34
N PHE A 147 7.03 26.49 15.64
CA PHE A 147 6.76 26.56 14.20
C PHE A 147 5.53 27.43 13.91
N ARG A 148 4.46 27.33 14.72
CA ARG A 148 3.26 28.19 14.58
C ARG A 148 3.57 29.67 14.83
N THR A 149 4.51 29.98 15.71
CA THR A 149 4.99 31.33 16.00
C THR A 149 6.14 31.79 15.08
N ARG A 150 6.53 30.95 14.10
CA ARG A 150 7.62 31.21 13.15
C ARG A 150 9.01 31.40 13.79
N GLU A 151 9.21 30.83 14.98
CA GLU A 151 10.49 30.80 15.67
C GLU A 151 11.44 29.72 15.11
N VAL A 152 10.90 28.72 14.41
CA VAL A 152 11.66 27.66 13.73
C VAL A 152 11.11 27.42 12.32
N ASP A 153 11.95 26.86 11.46
CA ASP A 153 11.61 26.55 10.07
C ASP A 153 11.02 25.13 9.90
N GLU A 154 10.69 24.79 8.64
CA GLU A 154 10.16 23.47 8.30
C GLU A 154 11.17 22.34 8.56
N LEU A 155 12.46 22.57 8.36
CA LEU A 155 13.49 21.55 8.51
C LEU A 155 13.62 21.14 9.99
N ALA A 156 13.63 22.12 10.90
CA ALA A 156 13.61 21.87 12.34
C ALA A 156 12.36 21.10 12.77
N LEU A 157 11.20 21.42 12.18
CA LEU A 157 9.96 20.69 12.45
C LEU A 157 10.03 19.24 11.96
N LEU A 158 10.54 19.00 10.76
CA LEU A 158 10.73 17.64 10.21
C LEU A 158 11.74 16.83 11.04
N ALA A 159 12.83 17.46 11.48
CA ALA A 159 13.83 16.84 12.34
C ALA A 159 13.22 16.40 13.66
N ALA A 160 12.44 17.27 14.32
CA ALA A 160 11.76 16.92 15.55
C ALA A 160 10.75 15.78 15.37
N ALA A 161 10.03 15.74 14.24
CA ALA A 161 9.10 14.66 13.92
C ALA A 161 9.83 13.31 13.77
N LEU A 162 10.97 13.29 13.09
CA LEU A 162 11.75 12.07 12.87
C LEU A 162 12.57 11.65 14.10
N ASP A 163 12.94 12.58 14.99
CA ASP A 163 13.59 12.29 16.27
C ASP A 163 12.61 11.65 17.28
N PHE A 164 11.34 12.03 17.20
CA PHE A 164 10.34 11.67 18.20
C PHE A 164 10.17 10.15 18.43
N PRO A 165 10.07 9.29 17.39
CA PRO A 165 9.98 7.84 17.59
C PRO A 165 11.12 7.27 18.44
N GLU A 166 12.37 7.67 18.19
CA GLU A 166 13.53 7.15 18.93
C GLU A 166 13.52 7.62 20.38
N ARG A 167 13.29 8.93 20.61
CA ARG A 167 13.23 9.49 21.97
C ARG A 167 12.14 8.82 22.81
N LEU A 168 10.95 8.65 22.24
CA LEU A 168 9.86 7.97 22.92
C LEU A 168 10.19 6.48 23.19
N ALA A 169 10.86 5.83 22.24
CA ALA A 169 11.30 4.44 22.41
C ALA A 169 12.33 4.30 23.54
N GLU A 170 13.28 5.23 23.65
CA GLU A 170 14.27 5.25 24.71
C GLU A 170 13.64 5.48 26.09
N GLU A 171 12.79 6.51 26.21
CA GLU A 171 12.07 6.83 27.46
C GLU A 171 11.15 5.69 27.92
N GLY A 172 10.46 5.06 26.96
CA GLY A 172 9.52 3.97 27.24
C GLY A 172 10.18 2.60 27.41
N GLY A 173 11.48 2.46 27.11
CA GLY A 173 12.13 1.14 27.03
C GLY A 173 11.58 0.27 25.90
N GLU A 174 11.07 0.89 24.85
CA GLU A 174 10.33 0.25 23.76
C GLU A 174 11.19 0.13 22.48
N ARG A 175 10.59 -0.52 21.48
CA ARG A 175 11.04 -0.51 20.08
C ARG A 175 9.85 -0.12 19.21
N ILE A 176 10.09 0.55 18.10
CA ILE A 176 9.03 1.08 17.24
C ILE A 176 9.25 0.68 15.78
N LEU A 177 8.21 0.13 15.17
CA LEU A 177 8.09 0.05 13.72
C LEU A 177 7.29 1.27 13.25
N VAL A 178 7.87 2.11 12.40
CA VAL A 178 7.18 3.20 11.71
C VAL A 178 6.82 2.76 10.30
N ILE A 179 5.53 2.61 10.02
CA ILE A 179 5.01 2.23 8.70
C ILE A 179 4.57 3.49 7.97
N LEU A 180 5.15 3.73 6.80
CA LEU A 180 4.86 4.88 5.93
C LEU A 180 4.27 4.39 4.60
N ASP A 181 2.94 4.37 4.51
CA ASP A 181 2.19 3.89 3.34
C ASP A 181 2.10 4.99 2.26
N GLU A 182 2.32 4.59 1.00
CA GLU A 182 2.40 5.48 -0.16
C GLU A 182 3.48 6.56 -0.01
N PHE A 183 4.66 6.15 0.45
CA PHE A 183 5.81 7.01 0.76
C PHE A 183 6.26 7.89 -0.41
N GLN A 184 6.05 7.45 -1.65
CA GLN A 184 6.34 8.26 -2.83
C GLN A 184 5.49 9.55 -2.92
N ALA A 185 4.38 9.65 -2.18
CA ALA A 185 3.62 10.89 -2.05
C ALA A 185 4.46 12.03 -1.45
N LEU A 186 5.51 11.68 -0.69
CA LEU A 186 6.46 12.64 -0.13
C LEU A 186 7.57 13.05 -1.11
N ALA A 187 7.63 12.51 -2.33
CA ALA A 187 8.71 12.83 -3.26
C ALA A 187 8.74 14.31 -3.71
N GLY A 188 7.57 14.95 -3.79
CA GLY A 188 7.46 16.40 -4.03
C GLY A 188 7.50 17.23 -2.74
N PHE A 189 7.58 16.58 -1.59
CA PHE A 189 7.53 17.21 -0.28
C PHE A 189 8.97 17.49 0.18
N ASN A 190 9.35 18.77 0.25
CA ASN A 190 10.61 19.30 0.80
C ASN A 190 11.89 18.57 0.32
N GLY A 191 12.75 19.25 -0.46
CA GLY A 191 13.95 18.65 -1.06
C GLY A 191 14.97 18.03 -0.09
N HIS A 192 14.83 18.25 1.23
CA HIS A 192 15.74 17.73 2.26
C HIS A 192 15.16 16.58 3.09
N LEU A 193 13.87 16.27 2.99
CA LEU A 193 13.23 15.25 3.84
C LEU A 193 13.96 13.90 3.77
N PHE A 194 14.30 13.44 2.56
CA PHE A 194 14.92 12.12 2.42
C PHE A 194 16.37 12.08 2.93
N SER A 195 17.11 13.18 2.83
CA SER A 195 18.44 13.28 3.45
C SER A 195 18.34 13.21 4.97
N LEU A 196 17.32 13.83 5.54
CA LEU A 196 17.04 13.76 6.97
C LEU A 196 16.60 12.35 7.39
N PHE A 197 15.76 11.67 6.60
CA PHE A 197 15.48 10.24 6.84
C PHE A 197 16.75 9.42 6.87
N LYS A 198 17.69 9.64 5.93
CA LYS A 198 18.97 8.92 5.90
C LYS A 198 19.72 9.10 7.23
N GLU A 199 19.94 10.35 7.63
CA GLU A 199 20.68 10.71 8.85
C GLU A 199 20.04 10.10 10.11
N ARG A 200 18.69 10.09 10.18
CA ARG A 200 17.96 9.51 11.32
C ARG A 200 17.98 7.99 11.30
N MET A 201 17.76 7.36 10.15
CA MET A 201 17.84 5.90 10.02
C MET A 201 19.23 5.36 10.38
N GLU A 202 20.31 6.10 10.10
CA GLU A 202 21.67 5.71 10.46
C GLU A 202 21.96 5.83 11.97
N SER A 203 21.32 6.77 12.67
CA SER A 203 21.59 7.05 14.09
C SER A 203 20.64 6.33 15.06
N GLN A 204 19.43 6.01 14.63
CA GLN A 204 18.40 5.36 15.43
C GLN A 204 18.70 3.89 15.71
N ARG A 205 18.46 3.44 16.93
CA ARG A 205 18.75 2.06 17.40
C ARG A 205 17.51 1.30 17.82
N ARG A 206 16.39 2.00 18.07
CA ARG A 206 15.14 1.40 18.55
C ARG A 206 14.01 1.51 17.54
N VAL A 207 14.26 2.11 16.39
CA VAL A 207 13.28 2.36 15.34
C VAL A 207 13.64 1.60 14.06
N ALA A 208 12.66 0.92 13.47
CA ALA A 208 12.73 0.39 12.11
C ALA A 208 11.62 1.02 11.26
N TYR A 209 11.84 1.07 9.96
CA TYR A 209 10.90 1.63 9.01
C TYR A 209 10.35 0.58 8.03
N LEU A 210 9.07 0.69 7.72
CA LEU A 210 8.43 -0.04 6.65
C LEU A 210 7.74 0.94 5.70
N PHE A 211 8.37 1.17 4.56
CA PHE A 211 7.85 2.02 3.50
C PHE A 211 7.00 1.22 2.53
N SER A 212 6.11 1.89 1.80
CA SER A 212 5.48 1.30 0.63
C SER A 212 5.38 2.29 -0.52
N GLY A 213 5.16 1.78 -1.74
CA GLY A 213 4.70 2.65 -2.81
C GLY A 213 4.28 1.98 -4.09
N SER A 214 3.64 2.78 -4.95
CA SER A 214 3.11 2.35 -6.25
C SER A 214 3.79 3.00 -7.46
N SER A 215 4.96 3.61 -7.28
CA SER A 215 5.77 4.17 -8.38
C SER A 215 7.18 3.61 -8.32
N LEU A 216 7.53 2.74 -9.27
CA LEU A 216 8.85 2.15 -9.35
C LEU A 216 9.89 3.23 -9.66
N GLY A 217 9.56 4.18 -10.52
CA GLY A 217 10.43 5.32 -10.85
C GLY A 217 10.80 6.13 -9.61
N LEU A 218 9.81 6.63 -8.87
CA LEU A 218 10.06 7.45 -7.67
C LEU A 218 10.79 6.65 -6.57
N LEU A 219 10.42 5.39 -6.34
CA LEU A 219 11.13 4.57 -5.35
C LEU A 219 12.56 4.23 -5.80
N THR A 220 12.81 4.11 -7.10
CA THR A 220 14.17 3.97 -7.64
C THR A 220 14.95 5.27 -7.48
N GLU A 221 14.31 6.43 -7.58
CA GLU A 221 14.97 7.71 -7.31
C GLU A 221 15.30 7.89 -5.83
N VAL A 222 14.47 7.37 -4.92
CA VAL A 222 14.69 7.50 -3.47
C VAL A 222 15.65 6.44 -2.93
N PHE A 223 15.55 5.18 -3.37
CA PHE A 223 16.29 4.04 -2.80
C PHE A 223 17.27 3.37 -3.78
N GLY A 224 17.23 3.70 -5.07
CA GLY A 224 17.69 2.85 -6.17
C GLY A 224 19.07 3.11 -6.74
N ARG A 225 19.48 4.38 -6.80
CA ARG A 225 20.62 4.86 -7.60
C ARG A 225 21.79 5.22 -6.71
N GLU A 226 22.87 4.47 -6.83
CA GLU A 226 24.14 4.77 -6.16
C GLU A 226 24.60 6.21 -6.43
N GLY A 227 25.04 6.92 -5.39
CA GLY A 227 25.50 8.31 -5.48
C GLY A 227 24.44 9.37 -5.78
N LYS A 228 23.17 8.99 -6.02
CA LYS A 228 22.07 9.92 -6.31
C LYS A 228 20.87 9.76 -5.37
N SER A 229 20.53 8.53 -5.02
CA SER A 229 19.38 8.22 -4.19
C SER A 229 19.69 8.51 -2.71
N PRO A 230 18.88 9.35 -2.05
CA PRO A 230 19.14 9.74 -0.66
C PRO A 230 19.08 8.56 0.31
N LEU A 231 18.24 7.54 0.03
CA LEU A 231 18.08 6.35 0.87
C LEU A 231 18.67 5.10 0.19
N TYR A 232 19.70 5.27 -0.64
CA TYR A 232 20.37 4.14 -1.29
C TYR A 232 20.86 3.11 -0.24
N GLN A 233 20.50 1.83 -0.45
CA GLN A 233 20.82 0.70 0.44
C GLN A 233 20.33 0.82 1.90
N MET A 234 19.48 1.81 2.23
CA MET A 234 18.94 1.97 3.60
C MET A 234 17.79 1.02 3.92
N ALA A 235 17.20 0.37 2.90
CA ALA A 235 16.09 -0.55 3.08
C ALA A 235 16.14 -1.74 2.12
N GLY A 236 15.75 -2.91 2.63
CA GLY A 236 15.46 -4.08 1.81
C GLY A 236 14.26 -3.84 0.90
N ARG A 237 14.30 -4.38 -0.33
CA ARG A 237 13.23 -4.18 -1.31
C ARG A 237 12.42 -5.45 -1.47
N LEU A 238 11.12 -5.35 -1.23
CA LEU A 238 10.16 -6.44 -1.43
C LEU A 238 9.21 -6.07 -2.56
N PHE A 239 9.27 -6.81 -3.67
CA PHE A 239 8.38 -6.63 -4.81
C PHE A 239 7.19 -7.57 -4.71
N LEU A 240 5.96 -7.04 -4.63
CA LEU A 240 4.76 -7.89 -4.64
C LEU A 240 4.28 -8.14 -6.06
N GLY A 241 4.34 -9.40 -6.48
CA GLY A 241 3.73 -9.89 -7.71
C GLY A 241 2.22 -10.12 -7.59
N GLU A 242 1.62 -10.71 -8.62
CA GLU A 242 0.24 -11.23 -8.52
C GLU A 242 0.18 -12.40 -7.54
N ILE A 243 -0.96 -12.63 -6.91
CA ILE A 243 -1.20 -13.83 -6.10
C ILE A 243 -1.19 -15.06 -7.04
N PRO A 244 -0.41 -16.10 -6.74
CA PRO A 244 -0.38 -17.29 -7.60
C PRO A 244 -1.76 -17.92 -7.75
N GLU A 245 -2.08 -18.39 -8.97
CA GLU A 245 -3.39 -18.93 -9.31
C GLU A 245 -3.92 -20.00 -8.35
N PRO A 246 -3.11 -20.94 -7.84
CA PRO A 246 -3.59 -21.96 -6.90
C PRO A 246 -4.21 -21.36 -5.63
N TYR A 247 -3.68 -20.24 -5.13
CA TYR A 247 -4.22 -19.58 -3.94
C TYR A 247 -5.53 -18.86 -4.23
N VAL A 248 -5.65 -18.21 -5.40
CA VAL A 248 -6.92 -17.60 -5.85
C VAL A 248 -8.00 -18.66 -6.02
N HIS A 249 -7.65 -19.78 -6.67
CA HIS A 249 -8.57 -20.89 -6.92
C HIS A 249 -9.06 -21.53 -5.63
N ARG A 250 -8.14 -21.77 -4.70
CA ARG A 250 -8.44 -22.27 -3.36
C ARG A 250 -9.37 -21.32 -2.61
N TYR A 251 -9.05 -20.02 -2.60
CA TYR A 251 -9.86 -19.00 -1.93
C TYR A 251 -11.31 -18.99 -2.45
N TYR A 252 -11.52 -18.94 -3.77
CA TYR A 252 -12.86 -19.00 -4.36
C TYR A 252 -13.62 -20.27 -3.96
N ARG A 253 -12.98 -21.44 -4.09
CA ARG A 253 -13.60 -22.73 -3.80
C ARG A 253 -14.01 -22.84 -2.33
N GLU A 254 -13.13 -22.42 -1.42
CA GLU A 254 -13.39 -22.50 0.02
C GLU A 254 -14.46 -21.49 0.45
N ARG A 255 -14.34 -20.21 0.05
CA ARG A 255 -15.26 -19.16 0.50
C ARG A 255 -16.68 -19.31 -0.04
N LEU A 256 -16.85 -19.67 -1.31
CA LEU A 256 -18.18 -19.91 -1.88
C LEU A 256 -18.88 -21.09 -1.20
N ARG A 257 -18.12 -22.16 -0.89
CA ARG A 257 -18.66 -23.33 -0.21
C ARG A 257 -18.99 -23.03 1.25
N GLU A 258 -18.11 -22.34 1.97
CA GLU A 258 -18.27 -22.02 3.39
C GLU A 258 -19.44 -21.07 3.63
N VAL A 259 -19.58 -20.02 2.81
CA VAL A 259 -20.59 -18.97 3.03
C VAL A 259 -21.94 -19.34 2.40
N HIS A 260 -21.94 -19.96 1.22
CA HIS A 260 -23.16 -20.18 0.44
C HIS A 260 -23.47 -21.65 0.14
N GLY A 261 -22.58 -22.59 0.47
CA GLY A 261 -22.74 -23.99 0.07
C GLY A 261 -22.58 -24.23 -1.44
N VAL A 262 -22.01 -23.26 -2.18
CA VAL A 262 -21.93 -23.28 -3.65
C VAL A 262 -20.59 -23.83 -4.13
N GLY A 263 -20.65 -24.72 -5.11
CA GLY A 263 -19.47 -25.23 -5.82
C GLY A 263 -19.09 -24.36 -7.01
N ILE A 264 -17.79 -24.27 -7.33
CA ILE A 264 -17.28 -23.64 -8.55
C ILE A 264 -16.45 -24.66 -9.35
N SER A 265 -16.67 -24.72 -10.66
CA SER A 265 -15.96 -25.66 -11.55
C SER A 265 -14.52 -25.21 -11.86
N GLU A 266 -13.63 -26.15 -12.18
CA GLU A 266 -12.25 -25.86 -12.60
C GLU A 266 -12.19 -24.94 -13.83
N GLY A 267 -13.09 -25.13 -14.79
CA GLY A 267 -13.20 -24.24 -15.95
C GLY A 267 -13.52 -22.80 -15.55
N ALA A 268 -14.44 -22.62 -14.60
CA ALA A 268 -14.78 -21.30 -14.07
C ALA A 268 -13.61 -20.67 -13.29
N LEU A 269 -12.87 -21.45 -12.50
CA LEU A 269 -11.69 -20.96 -11.77
C LEU A 269 -10.58 -20.49 -12.73
N LYS A 270 -10.27 -21.27 -13.77
CA LYS A 270 -9.35 -20.85 -14.83
C LYS A 270 -9.84 -19.61 -15.56
N ARG A 271 -11.16 -19.49 -15.77
CA ARG A 271 -11.75 -18.30 -16.40
C ARG A 271 -11.59 -17.06 -15.53
N VAL A 272 -11.78 -17.18 -14.21
CA VAL A 272 -11.53 -16.11 -13.24
C VAL A 272 -10.09 -15.60 -13.38
N THR A 273 -9.07 -16.45 -13.18
CA THR A 273 -7.67 -16.00 -13.24
C THR A 273 -7.24 -15.57 -14.64
N GLY A 274 -7.85 -16.12 -15.69
CA GLY A 274 -7.68 -15.65 -17.07
C GLY A 274 -8.08 -14.18 -17.23
N TYR A 275 -9.22 -13.77 -16.65
CA TYR A 275 -9.72 -12.40 -16.75
C TYR A 275 -9.03 -11.41 -15.82
N VAL A 276 -8.88 -11.76 -14.54
CA VAL A 276 -8.45 -10.80 -13.51
C VAL A 276 -7.03 -11.04 -12.99
N GLY A 277 -6.41 -12.15 -13.39
CA GLY A 277 -5.12 -12.58 -12.86
C GLY A 277 -5.17 -12.86 -11.36
N GLY A 278 -4.02 -12.74 -10.72
CA GLY A 278 -3.89 -12.81 -9.27
C GLY A 278 -4.01 -11.46 -8.57
N ILE A 279 -4.71 -10.48 -9.14
CA ILE A 279 -4.78 -9.11 -8.60
C ILE A 279 -5.87 -9.06 -7.50
N PRO A 280 -5.52 -8.87 -6.21
CA PRO A 280 -6.45 -8.94 -5.09
C PRO A 280 -7.74 -8.16 -5.23
N TYR A 281 -7.66 -6.89 -5.63
CA TYR A 281 -8.84 -6.08 -5.83
C TYR A 281 -9.80 -6.71 -6.86
N TYR A 282 -9.28 -7.20 -7.99
CA TYR A 282 -10.13 -7.65 -9.08
C TYR A 282 -10.70 -9.04 -8.86
N PHE A 283 -9.95 -9.98 -8.30
CA PHE A 283 -10.54 -11.28 -7.96
C PHE A 283 -11.53 -11.14 -6.81
N GLN A 284 -11.32 -10.22 -5.85
CA GLN A 284 -12.36 -9.94 -4.85
C GLN A 284 -13.61 -9.30 -5.50
N LYS A 285 -13.42 -8.38 -6.44
CA LYS A 285 -14.53 -7.68 -7.11
C LYS A 285 -15.34 -8.60 -8.02
N LEU A 286 -14.68 -9.43 -8.83
CA LEU A 286 -15.34 -10.44 -9.65
C LEU A 286 -16.05 -11.49 -8.76
N GLY A 287 -15.43 -11.86 -7.64
CA GLY A 287 -16.07 -12.73 -6.65
C GLY A 287 -17.35 -12.13 -6.07
N LEU A 288 -17.38 -10.83 -5.79
CA LEU A 288 -18.60 -10.13 -5.35
C LEU A 288 -19.71 -10.13 -6.40
N GLU A 289 -19.38 -10.00 -7.69
CA GLU A 289 -20.35 -10.11 -8.78
C GLU A 289 -20.96 -11.52 -8.86
N LEU A 290 -20.13 -12.55 -8.68
CA LEU A 290 -20.57 -13.95 -8.64
C LEU A 290 -21.39 -14.27 -7.39
N GLU A 291 -20.98 -13.75 -6.24
CA GLU A 291 -21.71 -13.87 -4.98
C GLU A 291 -23.10 -13.22 -5.07
N ARG A 292 -23.22 -12.06 -5.74
CA ARG A 292 -24.52 -11.45 -6.03
C ARG A 292 -25.41 -12.37 -6.85
N ASP A 293 -24.87 -13.01 -7.89
CA ASP A 293 -25.63 -13.97 -8.69
C ASP A 293 -26.08 -15.18 -7.87
N VAL A 294 -25.21 -15.70 -7.00
CA VAL A 294 -25.56 -16.79 -6.07
C VAL A 294 -26.76 -16.43 -5.22
N VAL A 295 -26.74 -15.25 -4.58
CA VAL A 295 -27.80 -14.82 -3.68
C VAL A 295 -29.09 -14.46 -4.41
N LEU A 296 -29.00 -13.71 -5.51
CA LEU A 296 -30.19 -13.17 -6.20
C LEU A 296 -30.85 -14.18 -7.15
N LYS A 297 -30.07 -15.12 -7.70
CA LYS A 297 -30.56 -16.12 -8.67
C LYS A 297 -30.62 -17.54 -8.11
N GLY A 298 -30.21 -17.74 -6.86
CA GLY A 298 -30.24 -19.04 -6.19
C GLY A 298 -29.31 -20.07 -6.83
N LEU A 299 -28.14 -19.65 -7.33
CA LEU A 299 -27.21 -20.56 -8.00
C LEU A 299 -26.61 -21.55 -7.00
N SER A 300 -26.74 -22.85 -7.29
CA SER A 300 -26.07 -23.92 -6.53
C SER A 300 -24.67 -24.25 -7.05
N ARG A 301 -24.32 -23.81 -8.28
CA ARG A 301 -23.02 -24.05 -8.91
C ARG A 301 -22.60 -22.93 -9.86
N ILE A 302 -21.31 -22.58 -9.84
CA ILE A 302 -20.69 -21.61 -10.74
C ILE A 302 -19.90 -22.33 -11.86
N ASN A 303 -20.24 -22.00 -13.11
CA ASN A 303 -19.61 -22.49 -14.34
C ASN A 303 -19.10 -21.31 -15.18
N VAL A 304 -18.39 -21.61 -16.28
CA VAL A 304 -17.76 -20.61 -17.16
C VAL A 304 -18.72 -19.48 -17.57
N PRO A 305 -19.96 -19.74 -18.04
CA PRO A 305 -20.86 -18.66 -18.45
C PRO A 305 -21.21 -17.67 -17.34
N HIS A 306 -21.31 -18.14 -16.08
CA HIS A 306 -21.55 -17.25 -14.94
C HIS A 306 -20.38 -16.29 -14.72
N VAL A 307 -19.15 -16.76 -14.93
CA VAL A 307 -17.94 -15.93 -14.82
C VAL A 307 -17.87 -14.92 -15.96
N ASP A 308 -18.22 -15.32 -17.19
CA ASP A 308 -18.26 -14.42 -18.35
C ASP A 308 -19.24 -13.25 -18.10
N THR A 309 -20.49 -13.55 -17.72
CA THR A 309 -21.49 -12.51 -17.44
C THR A 309 -21.10 -11.64 -16.24
N ALA A 310 -20.49 -12.22 -15.20
CA ALA A 310 -20.00 -11.45 -14.05
C ALA A 310 -18.83 -10.51 -14.43
N PHE A 311 -17.98 -10.94 -15.37
CA PHE A 311 -16.87 -10.13 -15.84
C PHE A 311 -17.32 -8.98 -16.75
N GLU A 312 -18.34 -9.18 -17.59
CA GLU A 312 -18.96 -8.11 -18.37
C GLU A 312 -19.50 -6.99 -17.47
N ARG A 313 -20.24 -7.36 -16.42
CA ARG A 313 -20.72 -6.39 -15.42
C ARG A 313 -19.58 -5.68 -14.69
N LEU A 314 -18.49 -6.39 -14.37
CA LEU A 314 -17.31 -5.79 -13.78
C LEU A 314 -16.68 -4.73 -14.70
N LEU A 315 -16.58 -5.01 -16.00
CA LEU A 315 -16.07 -4.06 -16.98
C LEU A 315 -16.98 -2.84 -17.11
N GLU A 316 -18.29 -3.03 -17.16
CA GLU A 316 -19.27 -1.96 -17.18
C GLU A 316 -19.16 -1.07 -15.93
N GLU A 317 -19.09 -1.67 -14.74
CA GLU A 317 -18.97 -0.96 -13.48
C GLU A 317 -17.71 -0.07 -13.44
N LEU A 318 -16.57 -0.58 -13.93
CA LEU A 318 -15.30 0.14 -13.91
C LEU A 318 -15.10 1.06 -15.12
N SER A 319 -16.03 1.08 -16.08
CA SER A 319 -15.86 1.76 -17.36
C SER A 319 -15.67 3.27 -17.20
N ALA A 320 -16.44 3.91 -16.31
CA ALA A 320 -16.33 5.35 -16.06
C ALA A 320 -14.95 5.72 -15.48
N ASP A 321 -14.48 4.98 -14.47
CA ASP A 321 -13.16 5.18 -13.86
C ASP A 321 -12.03 4.95 -14.87
N PHE A 322 -12.17 3.93 -15.73
CA PHE A 322 -11.21 3.66 -16.79
C PHE A 322 -11.21 4.74 -17.86
N GLN A 323 -12.37 5.27 -18.22
CA GLN A 323 -12.49 6.38 -19.17
C GLN A 323 -11.85 7.66 -18.63
N GLU A 324 -12.10 8.02 -17.37
CA GLU A 324 -11.45 9.17 -16.73
C GLU A 324 -9.94 8.99 -16.72
N ARG A 325 -9.45 7.82 -16.29
CA ARG A 325 -8.02 7.49 -16.30
C ARG A 325 -7.45 7.58 -17.72
N TRP A 326 -8.16 7.06 -18.71
CA TRP A 326 -7.74 7.04 -20.12
C TRP A 326 -7.57 8.45 -20.68
N GLN A 327 -8.49 9.36 -20.33
CA GLN A 327 -8.48 10.74 -20.81
C GLN A 327 -7.46 11.63 -20.10
N THR A 328 -7.21 11.40 -18.80
CA THR A 328 -6.44 12.33 -17.96
C THR A 328 -4.99 11.92 -17.68
N ARG A 329 -4.65 10.62 -17.79
CA ARG A 329 -3.35 10.10 -17.30
C ARG A 329 -2.33 9.76 -18.38
N PHE A 330 -2.72 9.74 -19.66
CA PHE A 330 -1.88 9.23 -20.73
C PHE A 330 -1.73 10.23 -21.87
N SER A 331 -0.50 10.43 -22.34
CA SER A 331 -0.26 11.15 -23.59
C SER A 331 -0.82 10.39 -24.79
N GLU A 332 -0.97 11.05 -25.94
CA GLU A 332 -1.41 10.39 -27.18
C GLU A 332 -0.51 9.21 -27.57
N GLN A 333 0.81 9.38 -27.45
CA GLN A 333 1.76 8.31 -27.70
C GLN A 333 1.57 7.13 -26.73
N GLN A 334 1.38 7.40 -25.44
CA GLN A 334 1.13 6.34 -24.44
C GLN A 334 -0.18 5.62 -24.71
N ARG A 335 -1.22 6.33 -25.13
CA ARG A 335 -2.50 5.73 -25.55
C ARG A 335 -2.31 4.81 -26.75
N ALA A 336 -1.56 5.23 -27.76
CA ALA A 336 -1.24 4.39 -28.91
C ALA A 336 -0.50 3.10 -28.49
N ILE A 337 0.53 3.22 -27.65
CA ILE A 337 1.26 2.07 -27.09
C ILE A 337 0.32 1.12 -26.33
N LEU A 338 -0.54 1.66 -25.46
CA LEU A 338 -1.46 0.86 -24.65
C LEU A 338 -2.51 0.15 -25.49
N LYS A 339 -3.00 0.76 -26.59
CA LYS A 339 -3.92 0.09 -27.52
C LYS A 339 -3.30 -1.15 -28.17
N VAL A 340 -2.04 -1.06 -28.59
CA VAL A 340 -1.31 -2.21 -29.14
C VAL A 340 -1.11 -3.28 -28.08
N LEU A 341 -0.62 -2.90 -26.90
CA LEU A 341 -0.35 -3.84 -25.81
C LEU A 341 -1.62 -4.41 -25.15
N ALA A 342 -2.80 -3.84 -25.41
CA ALA A 342 -4.07 -4.41 -24.99
C ALA A 342 -4.38 -5.71 -25.73
N GLN A 343 -3.88 -5.88 -26.96
CA GLN A 343 -4.05 -7.10 -27.76
C GLN A 343 -3.13 -8.25 -27.31
N GLY A 344 -2.01 -7.92 -26.66
CA GLY A 344 -1.10 -8.90 -26.08
C GLY A 344 0.25 -8.29 -25.69
N PRO A 345 1.10 -9.04 -24.98
CA PRO A 345 2.46 -8.61 -24.68
C PRO A 345 3.27 -8.38 -25.97
N GLY A 346 4.13 -7.35 -25.97
CA GLY A 346 4.94 -7.02 -27.15
C GLY A 346 6.29 -6.39 -26.80
N THR A 347 7.31 -6.69 -27.59
CA THR A 347 8.62 -6.04 -27.54
C THR A 347 8.56 -4.61 -28.08
N VAL A 348 9.57 -3.79 -27.79
CA VAL A 348 9.66 -2.41 -28.31
C VAL A 348 9.54 -2.39 -29.84
N SER A 349 10.21 -3.32 -30.53
CA SER A 349 10.21 -3.40 -32.00
C SER A 349 8.85 -3.79 -32.57
N GLU A 350 8.13 -4.71 -31.92
CA GLU A 350 6.79 -5.12 -32.35
C GLU A 350 5.78 -3.98 -32.19
N VAL A 351 5.81 -3.28 -31.05
CA VAL A 351 4.94 -2.12 -30.83
C VAL A 351 5.27 -1.00 -31.81
N ALA A 352 6.55 -0.76 -32.09
CA ALA A 352 7.01 0.23 -33.06
C ALA A 352 6.53 -0.08 -34.48
N LYS A 353 6.63 -1.35 -34.88
CA LYS A 353 6.15 -1.84 -36.18
C LYS A 353 4.64 -1.65 -36.31
N GLU A 354 3.86 -2.03 -35.31
CA GLU A 354 2.40 -1.90 -35.32
C GLU A 354 1.96 -0.43 -35.41
N LEU A 355 2.69 0.48 -34.75
CA LEU A 355 2.41 1.92 -34.78
C LEU A 355 2.99 2.64 -36.00
N GLY A 356 3.78 1.97 -36.84
CA GLY A 356 4.44 2.59 -38.00
C GLY A 356 5.46 3.67 -37.63
N VAL A 357 6.11 3.57 -36.47
CA VAL A 357 7.09 4.56 -35.99
C VAL A 357 8.44 3.92 -35.64
N PRO A 358 9.56 4.67 -35.68
CA PRO A 358 10.85 4.17 -35.21
C PRO A 358 10.83 3.77 -33.73
N ALA A 359 11.42 2.62 -33.39
CA ALA A 359 11.50 2.11 -32.01
C ALA A 359 12.10 3.09 -30.98
N PRO A 360 13.13 3.91 -31.31
CA PRO A 360 13.64 4.92 -30.38
C PRO A 360 12.57 5.93 -29.94
N ASN A 361 11.60 6.24 -30.81
CA ASN A 361 10.54 7.20 -30.50
C ASN A 361 9.60 6.70 -29.39
N LEU A 362 9.45 5.38 -29.23
CA LEU A 362 8.58 4.78 -28.21
C LEU A 362 9.27 4.50 -26.88
N THR A 363 10.60 4.50 -26.86
CA THR A 363 11.38 4.04 -25.69
C THR A 363 11.07 4.89 -24.45
N TYR A 364 10.98 6.21 -24.60
CA TYR A 364 10.63 7.11 -23.50
C TYR A 364 9.21 6.84 -22.97
N GLY A 365 8.22 6.69 -23.85
CA GLY A 365 6.83 6.41 -23.47
C GLY A 365 6.68 5.07 -22.74
N LEU A 366 7.31 4.01 -23.25
CA LEU A 366 7.34 2.68 -22.63
C LEU A 366 7.99 2.71 -21.24
N ASN A 367 9.15 3.36 -21.11
CA ASN A 367 9.85 3.47 -19.84
C ASN A 367 9.02 4.23 -18.80
N ARG A 368 8.40 5.36 -19.18
CA ARG A 368 7.51 6.11 -18.28
C ARG A 368 6.32 5.27 -17.79
N LEU A 369 5.71 4.47 -18.68
CA LEU A 369 4.62 3.58 -18.31
C LEU A 369 5.09 2.43 -17.39
N ALA A 370 6.30 1.89 -17.61
CA ALA A 370 6.89 0.86 -16.76
C ALA A 370 7.30 1.41 -15.37
N GLU A 371 7.89 2.60 -15.32
CA GLU A 371 8.22 3.30 -14.07
C GLU A 371 6.97 3.60 -13.22
N ALA A 372 5.86 3.91 -13.87
CA ALA A 372 4.55 4.06 -13.22
C ALA A 372 3.85 2.71 -12.90
N MET A 373 4.51 1.58 -13.16
CA MET A 373 3.99 0.21 -13.02
C MET A 373 2.68 -0.07 -13.78
N ILE A 374 2.41 0.71 -14.83
CA ILE A 374 1.28 0.53 -15.74
C ILE A 374 1.58 -0.61 -16.71
N LEU A 375 2.86 -0.72 -17.11
CA LEU A 375 3.40 -1.86 -17.82
C LEU A 375 4.29 -2.69 -16.90
N ALA A 376 4.19 -4.00 -17.03
CA ALA A 376 5.16 -4.95 -16.50
C ALA A 376 6.08 -5.40 -17.63
N LYS A 377 7.36 -5.58 -17.32
CA LYS A 377 8.36 -6.07 -18.28
C LYS A 377 8.60 -7.56 -18.04
N GLU A 378 8.39 -8.37 -19.07
CA GLU A 378 8.57 -9.82 -19.07
C GLU A 378 9.64 -10.17 -20.09
N GLY A 379 10.89 -10.31 -19.62
CA GLY A 379 12.05 -10.45 -20.49
C GLY A 379 12.23 -9.22 -21.39
N ARG A 380 11.98 -9.39 -22.70
CA ARG A 380 12.06 -8.30 -23.70
C ARG A 380 10.70 -7.67 -24.03
N ALA A 381 9.60 -8.28 -23.58
CA ALA A 381 8.25 -7.82 -23.86
C ALA A 381 7.71 -6.95 -22.72
N TYR A 382 6.76 -6.09 -23.06
CA TYR A 382 5.93 -5.34 -22.12
C TYR A 382 4.51 -5.88 -22.17
N ARG A 383 3.85 -5.95 -21.02
CA ARG A 383 2.40 -6.17 -20.92
C ARG A 383 1.75 -5.10 -20.07
N ILE A 384 0.46 -4.86 -20.29
CA ILE A 384 -0.33 -4.08 -19.34
C ILE A 384 -0.45 -4.87 -18.03
N THR A 385 -0.03 -4.25 -16.92
CA THR A 385 -0.07 -4.88 -15.59
C THR A 385 -1.50 -5.20 -15.18
N ASP A 386 -2.42 -4.30 -15.48
CA ASP A 386 -3.83 -4.36 -15.13
C ASP A 386 -4.63 -5.08 -16.23
N ARG A 387 -4.92 -6.38 -16.04
CA ARG A 387 -5.59 -7.23 -17.04
C ARG A 387 -7.01 -6.79 -17.35
N VAL A 388 -7.72 -6.23 -16.36
CA VAL A 388 -9.09 -5.74 -16.52
C VAL A 388 -9.10 -4.44 -17.32
N PHE A 389 -8.16 -3.54 -17.06
CA PHE A 389 -7.97 -2.34 -17.88
C PHE A 389 -7.56 -2.69 -19.32
N ALA A 390 -6.70 -3.70 -19.51
CA ALA A 390 -6.37 -4.20 -20.85
C ALA A 390 -7.59 -4.77 -21.58
N ALA A 391 -8.46 -5.50 -20.88
CA ALA A 391 -9.71 -6.01 -21.44
C ALA A 391 -10.67 -4.89 -21.84
N TRP A 392 -10.81 -3.86 -21.00
CA TRP A 392 -11.59 -2.67 -21.34
C TRP A 392 -11.03 -1.95 -22.58
N LEU A 393 -9.70 -1.79 -22.69
CA LEU A 393 -9.06 -1.19 -23.86
C LEU A 393 -9.26 -1.98 -25.16
N ARG A 394 -9.45 -3.31 -25.09
CA ARG A 394 -9.77 -4.12 -26.28
C ARG A 394 -11.21 -3.92 -26.75
N ALA A 395 -12.09 -3.50 -25.86
CA ALA A 395 -13.50 -3.24 -26.15
C ALA A 395 -13.78 -1.79 -26.59
N LEU A 396 -12.79 -0.90 -26.44
CA LEU A 396 -12.80 0.51 -26.87
C LEU A 396 -12.36 0.65 -28.33
#